data_AF-A0A6I5L6K1-F1
#
_entry.id   AF-A0A6I5L6K1-F1
#
_cell.length_a   1.000
_cell.length_b   1.000
_cell.length_c   1.000
_cell.angle_alpha   90.00
_cell.angle_beta   90.00
_cell.angle_gamma   90.00
#
_symmetry.space_group_name_H-M   'P 1'
#
loop_
_entity.id
_entity.type
_entity.pdbx_description
1 polymer ?
#
loop_
_entity_poly.entity_id
_entity_poly.type
_entity_poly.pdbx_seq_one_letter_code
_entity_poly.pdbx_strand_id
1 'polypeptide(L)'
;MKLITYILTFFILASCGQSNSDKESENEISAESNTVMVESKADTTKLNLKQSSSEQTEQNNQDLNNEFKEATIFKLTDTINADFNGDGNNDQAVFKKENETSGIIITHGLTYEKVKIGFGEQFAHLTEFNWADYWGLVKDSKSYEIVIEDAEIIGEREVKLDYPSIVVRKEEVGGGLITFKDGKYIWIHQAD
;
A
#
# COMPACT_ATOMS: atom_id res chain seq x y z
N MET A 1 -30.07 27.41 -24.85
CA MET A 1 -30.16 27.07 -23.41
C MET A 1 -31.31 26.10 -23.22
N LYS A 2 -31.02 24.83 -22.95
CA LYS A 2 -32.03 23.83 -22.60
C LYS A 2 -31.63 23.22 -21.27
N LEU A 3 -32.45 23.51 -20.27
CA LEU A 3 -32.35 23.06 -18.88
C LEU A 3 -32.88 21.63 -18.83
N ILE A 4 -32.06 20.65 -18.46
CA ILE A 4 -32.50 19.27 -18.23
C ILE A 4 -32.32 18.99 -16.74
N THR A 5 -33.43 19.08 -16.02
CA THR A 5 -33.58 18.69 -14.62
C THR A 5 -33.76 17.18 -14.54
N TYR A 6 -32.85 16.47 -13.87
CA TYR A 6 -33.06 15.08 -13.46
C TYR A 6 -33.44 15.03 -11.98
N ILE A 7 -34.56 14.36 -11.73
CA ILE A 7 -35.22 14.18 -10.44
C ILE A 7 -34.50 13.06 -9.67
N LEU A 8 -34.11 13.38 -8.43
CA LEU A 8 -33.49 12.50 -7.45
C LEU A 8 -34.58 11.70 -6.72
N THR A 9 -34.59 10.37 -6.84
CA THR A 9 -35.47 9.50 -6.02
C THR A 9 -34.64 8.79 -4.95
N PHE A 10 -34.86 9.18 -3.70
CA PHE A 10 -34.38 8.49 -2.49
C PHE A 10 -35.27 7.27 -2.21
N PHE A 11 -34.66 6.08 -2.09
CA PHE A 11 -35.28 4.92 -1.45
C PHE A 11 -34.70 4.80 -0.04
N ILE A 12 -35.52 5.05 0.98
CA ILE A 12 -35.20 4.77 2.38
C ILE A 12 -36.06 3.56 2.76
N LEU A 13 -35.42 2.40 2.97
CA LEU A 13 -36.04 1.28 3.68
C LEU A 13 -35.48 1.24 5.10
N ALA A 14 -36.28 1.73 6.04
CA ALA A 14 -36.12 1.44 7.45
C ALA A 14 -36.71 0.04 7.72
N SER A 15 -35.92 -0.85 8.30
CA SER A 15 -36.40 -2.07 8.95
C SER A 15 -36.10 -1.96 10.45
N CYS A 16 -37.16 -1.81 11.23
CA CYS A 16 -37.18 -1.89 12.68
C CYS A 16 -37.70 -3.26 13.14
N GLY A 17 -37.28 -3.67 14.34
CA GLY A 17 -37.95 -4.69 15.16
C GLY A 17 -37.26 -6.06 15.09
N GLN A 18 -36.99 -6.77 16.19
CA GLN A 18 -37.57 -6.71 17.53
C GLN A 18 -36.60 -7.37 18.51
N SER A 19 -36.53 -6.80 19.72
CA SER A 19 -35.94 -7.35 20.94
C SER A 19 -36.57 -8.67 21.37
N ASN A 20 -35.82 -9.51 22.08
CA ASN A 20 -36.17 -9.89 23.46
C ASN A 20 -35.03 -10.62 24.16
N SER A 21 -35.06 -10.44 25.47
CA SER A 21 -34.04 -10.74 26.46
C SER A 21 -34.30 -12.07 27.19
N ASP A 22 -33.27 -12.48 27.95
CA ASP A 22 -33.33 -13.20 29.23
C ASP A 22 -33.74 -14.69 29.25
N LYS A 23 -32.80 -15.59 29.59
CA LYS A 23 -32.56 -16.08 30.98
C LYS A 23 -31.74 -17.38 31.02
N GLU A 24 -30.62 -17.29 31.75
CA GLU A 24 -30.15 -18.20 32.81
C GLU A 24 -30.91 -19.52 33.06
N SER A 25 -30.17 -20.64 33.10
CA SER A 25 -30.00 -21.44 34.33
C SER A 25 -29.03 -22.61 34.11
N GLU A 26 -28.21 -22.84 35.14
CA GLU A 26 -27.23 -23.88 35.35
C GLU A 26 -27.76 -25.32 35.25
N ASN A 27 -26.88 -26.26 34.88
CA ASN A 27 -26.72 -27.49 35.68
C ASN A 27 -25.35 -28.13 35.45
N GLU A 28 -24.70 -28.47 36.56
CA GLU A 28 -23.42 -29.17 36.67
C GLU A 28 -23.47 -30.60 36.11
N ILE A 29 -22.31 -31.18 35.79
CA ILE A 29 -21.82 -32.46 36.33
C ILE A 29 -20.34 -32.64 35.96
N SER A 30 -19.51 -32.60 37.00
CA SER A 30 -18.33 -33.44 37.29
C SER A 30 -17.57 -34.13 36.14
N ALA A 31 -16.28 -33.77 36.00
CA ALA A 31 -15.21 -34.75 35.87
C ALA A 31 -13.85 -34.16 36.32
N GLU A 32 -13.25 -34.86 37.27
CA GLU A 32 -11.94 -34.69 37.89
C GLU A 32 -10.79 -34.96 36.91
N SER A 33 -9.70 -34.15 36.93
CA SER A 33 -8.31 -34.63 36.76
C SER A 33 -7.27 -33.49 36.85
N ASN A 34 -6.55 -33.49 37.97
CA ASN A 34 -5.12 -33.21 38.17
C ASN A 34 -4.46 -31.93 37.63
N THR A 35 -4.13 -31.08 38.59
CA THR A 35 -3.06 -30.08 38.59
C THR A 35 -1.67 -30.73 38.48
N VAL A 36 -0.84 -30.24 37.55
CA VAL A 36 0.63 -30.24 37.70
C VAL A 36 1.16 -28.87 37.28
N MET A 37 1.68 -28.14 38.26
CA MET A 37 2.54 -26.97 38.07
C MET A 37 3.98 -27.46 37.90
N VAL A 38 4.65 -27.12 36.79
CA VAL A 38 6.12 -27.05 36.75
C VAL A 38 6.55 -25.83 35.93
N GLU A 39 7.57 -25.21 36.50
CA GLU A 39 8.15 -23.90 36.35
C GLU A 39 9.04 -23.70 35.10
N SER A 40 9.30 -22.43 34.83
CA SER A 40 10.11 -21.75 33.80
C SER A 40 11.26 -22.51 33.12
N LYS A 41 11.39 -22.26 31.81
CA LYS A 41 12.67 -21.98 31.14
C LYS A 41 12.45 -20.98 29.99
N ALA A 42 12.79 -19.73 30.24
CA ALA A 42 13.12 -18.79 29.17
C ALA A 42 14.57 -19.09 28.75
N ASP A 43 14.81 -19.41 27.47
CA ASP A 43 16.02 -18.94 26.80
C ASP A 43 15.93 -19.04 25.26
N THR A 44 16.36 -17.93 24.65
CA THR A 44 16.92 -17.77 23.30
C THR A 44 16.15 -18.23 22.06
N THR A 45 15.18 -17.41 21.63
CA THR A 45 14.80 -17.28 20.21
C THR A 45 14.69 -15.80 19.82
N LYS A 46 15.78 -15.04 20.00
CA LYS A 46 15.86 -13.61 19.63
C LYS A 46 17.09 -13.25 18.79
N LEU A 47 17.74 -14.25 18.18
CA LEU A 47 18.90 -14.09 17.31
C LEU A 47 18.61 -14.74 15.94
N ASN A 48 17.72 -14.15 15.14
CA ASN A 48 17.75 -14.34 13.69
C ASN A 48 16.97 -13.29 12.88
N LEU A 49 16.06 -12.53 13.49
CA LEU A 49 15.25 -11.52 12.78
C LEU A 49 16.04 -10.27 12.33
N LYS A 50 17.18 -9.98 12.97
CA LYS A 50 17.93 -8.73 12.71
C LYS A 50 18.97 -8.86 11.60
N GLN A 51 19.44 -10.08 11.34
CA GLN A 51 20.49 -10.37 10.36
C GLN A 51 19.90 -10.54 8.95
N SER A 52 18.77 -11.24 8.85
CA SER A 52 17.98 -11.33 7.61
C SER A 52 17.47 -9.97 7.13
N SER A 53 16.99 -9.10 8.04
CA SER A 53 16.47 -7.79 7.66
C SER A 53 17.54 -6.81 7.14
N SER A 54 18.78 -6.88 7.65
CA SER A 54 19.88 -6.03 7.17
C SER A 54 20.38 -6.47 5.79
N GLU A 55 20.55 -7.78 5.59
CA GLU A 55 20.99 -8.34 4.31
C GLU A 55 19.95 -8.10 3.21
N GLN A 56 18.65 -8.25 3.52
CA GLN A 56 17.56 -7.90 2.59
C GLN A 56 17.54 -6.41 2.22
N THR A 57 17.76 -5.52 3.19
CA THR A 57 17.80 -4.08 2.91
C THR A 57 18.99 -3.73 2.01
N GLU A 58 20.14 -4.37 2.19
CA GLU A 58 21.32 -4.18 1.34
C GLU A 58 21.09 -4.68 -0.10
N GLN A 59 20.48 -5.86 -0.27
CA GLN A 59 20.15 -6.40 -1.59
C GLN A 59 19.13 -5.53 -2.32
N ASN A 60 18.05 -5.13 -1.66
CA ASN A 60 17.04 -4.26 -2.25
C ASN A 60 17.66 -2.93 -2.70
N ASN A 61 18.57 -2.36 -1.90
CA ASN A 61 19.30 -1.15 -2.28
C ASN A 61 20.16 -1.36 -3.53
N GLN A 62 20.78 -2.54 -3.69
CA GLN A 62 21.53 -2.84 -4.90
C GLN A 62 20.63 -2.92 -6.14
N ASP A 63 19.49 -3.60 -6.06
CA ASP A 63 18.60 -3.78 -7.21
C ASP A 63 18.03 -2.44 -7.72
N LEU A 64 17.57 -1.59 -6.79
CA LEU A 64 17.03 -0.27 -7.15
C LEU A 64 18.09 0.69 -7.68
N ASN A 65 19.32 0.63 -7.14
CA ASN A 65 20.45 1.43 -7.64
C ASN A 65 20.99 0.94 -8.99
N ASN A 66 20.69 -0.30 -9.38
CA ASN A 66 21.00 -0.79 -10.72
C ASN A 66 19.99 -0.24 -11.76
N GLU A 67 18.75 -0.02 -11.34
CA GLU A 67 17.65 0.47 -12.20
C GLU A 67 17.63 2.01 -12.30
N PHE A 68 17.87 2.70 -11.18
CA PHE A 68 17.77 4.17 -11.08
C PHE A 68 19.07 4.79 -10.60
N LYS A 69 19.42 5.96 -11.13
CA LYS A 69 20.62 6.70 -10.73
C LYS A 69 20.44 7.39 -9.38
N GLU A 70 19.23 7.84 -9.09
CA GLU A 70 18.86 8.59 -7.90
C GLU A 70 17.62 7.95 -7.24
N ALA A 71 17.86 6.85 -6.52
CA ALA A 71 16.85 6.18 -5.71
C ALA A 71 17.22 6.13 -4.23
N THR A 72 16.22 6.06 -3.36
CA THR A 72 16.39 5.81 -1.93
C THR A 72 15.29 4.89 -1.44
N ILE A 73 15.66 3.80 -0.77
CA ILE A 73 14.72 2.82 -0.23
C ILE A 73 14.27 3.21 1.16
N PHE A 74 13.00 2.96 1.43
CA PHE A 74 12.34 3.17 2.70
C PHE A 74 11.63 1.88 3.14
N LYS A 75 11.48 1.70 4.45
CA LYS A 75 10.57 0.68 4.98
C LYS A 75 9.14 1.16 4.77
N LEU A 76 8.19 0.24 4.60
CA LEU A 76 6.76 0.59 4.48
C LEU A 76 6.23 1.41 5.67
N THR A 77 6.87 1.34 6.84
CA THR A 77 6.50 2.15 8.01
C THR A 77 7.01 3.58 7.98
N ASP A 78 7.98 3.87 7.10
CA ASP A 78 8.61 5.18 7.02
C ASP A 78 7.67 6.17 6.30
N THR A 79 8.10 7.42 6.27
CA THR A 79 7.41 8.49 5.55
C THR A 79 8.35 9.06 4.52
N ILE A 80 7.90 9.14 3.27
CA ILE A 80 8.67 9.72 2.18
C ILE A 80 8.22 11.17 2.00
N ASN A 81 9.18 12.10 1.96
CA ASN A 81 8.91 13.51 1.72
C ASN A 81 9.62 13.97 0.44
N ALA A 82 8.86 14.49 -0.52
CA ALA A 82 9.35 15.06 -1.77
C ALA A 82 8.22 15.89 -2.42
N ASP A 83 8.58 16.80 -3.32
CA ASP A 83 7.61 17.53 -4.16
C ASP A 83 7.09 16.61 -5.28
N PHE A 84 6.08 15.77 -4.99
CA PHE A 84 5.60 14.77 -5.95
C PHE A 84 4.72 15.40 -7.03
N ASN A 85 4.02 16.50 -6.72
CA ASN A 85 3.10 17.17 -7.63
C ASN A 85 3.73 18.35 -8.41
N GLY A 86 4.94 18.77 -8.04
CA GLY A 86 5.68 19.84 -8.72
C GLY A 86 5.32 21.26 -8.30
N ASP A 87 4.64 21.44 -7.16
CA ASP A 87 4.21 22.75 -6.68
C ASP A 87 5.30 23.53 -5.92
N GLY A 88 6.47 22.93 -5.75
CA GLY A 88 7.63 23.48 -5.06
C GLY A 88 7.64 23.25 -3.55
N ASN A 89 6.64 22.56 -2.98
CA ASN A 89 6.57 22.20 -1.57
C ASN A 89 6.69 20.69 -1.40
N ASN A 90 7.35 20.26 -0.32
CA ASN A 90 7.44 18.84 -0.03
C ASN A 90 6.07 18.29 0.37
N ASP A 91 5.61 17.31 -0.38
CA ASP A 91 4.48 16.46 -0.04
C ASP A 91 4.93 15.36 0.93
N GLN A 92 3.95 14.73 1.57
CA GLN A 92 4.15 13.59 2.45
C GLN A 92 3.43 12.35 1.92
N ALA A 93 4.17 11.28 1.64
CA ALA A 93 3.61 9.98 1.35
C ALA A 93 3.73 9.05 2.56
N VAL A 94 2.67 8.29 2.85
CA VAL A 94 2.64 7.28 3.91
C VAL A 94 1.93 6.03 3.39
N PHE A 95 2.57 4.88 3.57
CA PHE A 95 1.94 3.58 3.32
C PHE A 95 1.12 3.15 4.54
N LYS A 96 -0.08 2.61 4.31
CA LYS A 96 -1.00 2.15 5.36
C LYS A 96 -1.62 0.82 4.99
N LYS A 97 -1.79 -0.05 5.99
CA LYS A 97 -2.66 -1.24 5.93
C LYS A 97 -3.89 -0.96 6.82
N GLU A 98 -5.09 -1.12 6.27
CA GLU A 98 -6.38 -0.87 6.95
C GLU A 98 -7.37 -1.97 6.55
N ASN A 99 -8.04 -2.63 7.50
CA ASN A 99 -9.16 -3.55 7.24
C ASN A 99 -8.94 -4.51 6.05
N GLU A 100 -7.85 -5.30 6.09
CA GLU A 100 -7.42 -6.25 5.05
C GLU A 100 -6.99 -5.65 3.70
N THR A 101 -7.13 -4.33 3.51
CA THR A 101 -6.60 -3.61 2.35
C THR A 101 -5.38 -2.78 2.73
N SER A 102 -4.73 -2.19 1.74
CA SER A 102 -3.62 -1.28 1.92
C SER A 102 -3.55 -0.25 0.82
N GLY A 103 -2.81 0.81 1.08
CA GLY A 103 -2.70 1.92 0.16
C GLY A 103 -1.64 2.92 0.57
N ILE A 104 -1.47 3.91 -0.28
CA ILE A 104 -0.57 5.03 -0.08
C ILE A 104 -1.44 6.29 0.02
N ILE A 105 -1.20 7.08 1.06
CA ILE A 105 -1.80 8.39 1.24
C ILE A 105 -0.72 9.42 0.95
N ILE A 106 -0.95 10.25 -0.06
CA ILE A 106 -0.09 11.39 -0.39
C ILE A 106 -0.82 12.66 0.05
N THR A 107 -0.21 13.43 0.94
CA THR A 107 -0.70 14.72 1.40
C THR A 107 0.13 15.82 0.75
N HIS A 108 -0.49 16.66 -0.08
CA HIS A 108 0.22 17.74 -0.76
C HIS A 108 0.68 18.82 0.21
N GLY A 109 1.91 19.29 0.04
CA GLY A 109 2.57 20.21 0.97
C GLY A 109 1.94 21.60 0.99
N LEU A 110 1.50 22.09 -0.17
CA LEU A 110 0.90 23.42 -0.29
C LEU A 110 -0.58 23.46 0.11
N THR A 111 -1.36 22.50 -0.37
CA THR A 111 -2.84 22.52 -0.27
C THR A 111 -3.39 21.69 0.88
N TYR A 112 -2.58 20.78 1.44
CA TYR A 112 -3.02 19.72 2.36
C TYR A 112 -4.07 18.77 1.78
N GLU A 113 -4.26 18.77 0.45
CA GLU A 113 -5.08 17.80 -0.23
C GLU A 113 -4.54 16.39 0.00
N LYS A 114 -5.42 15.42 0.22
CA LYS A 114 -5.07 14.02 0.40
C LYS A 114 -5.49 13.20 -0.80
N VAL A 115 -4.52 12.65 -1.51
CA VAL A 115 -4.76 11.62 -2.52
C VAL A 115 -4.60 10.25 -1.86
N LYS A 116 -5.62 9.41 -1.98
CA LYS A 116 -5.58 8.02 -1.53
C LYS A 116 -5.49 7.11 -2.74
N ILE A 117 -4.50 6.24 -2.75
CA ILE A 117 -4.25 5.25 -3.81
C ILE A 117 -4.31 3.86 -3.17
N GLY A 118 -5.12 2.97 -3.75
CA GLY A 118 -5.41 1.66 -3.15
C GLY A 118 -6.60 1.72 -2.19
N PHE A 119 -6.51 1.05 -1.05
CA PHE A 119 -7.60 0.92 -0.07
C PHE A 119 -8.88 0.28 -0.65
N GLY A 120 -8.75 -0.61 -1.63
CA GLY A 120 -9.85 -1.26 -2.34
C GLY A 120 -10.39 -0.46 -3.53
N GLU A 121 -9.93 0.77 -3.72
CA GLU A 121 -10.30 1.61 -4.86
C GLU A 121 -9.39 1.34 -6.07
N GLN A 122 -9.97 1.29 -7.26
CA GLN A 122 -9.24 1.00 -8.49
C GLN A 122 -8.23 2.11 -8.83
N PHE A 123 -6.97 1.73 -9.01
CA PHE A 123 -5.88 2.57 -9.49
C PHE A 123 -5.06 1.81 -10.53
N ALA A 124 -5.16 2.23 -11.80
CA ALA A 124 -4.70 1.42 -12.94
C ALA A 124 -5.32 0.02 -12.90
N HIS A 125 -4.54 -1.05 -12.76
CA HIS A 125 -5.01 -2.44 -12.58
C HIS A 125 -4.98 -2.90 -11.12
N LEU A 126 -4.56 -2.05 -10.19
CA LEU A 126 -4.38 -2.36 -8.77
C LEU A 126 -5.55 -1.84 -7.94
N THR A 127 -5.82 -2.48 -6.81
CA THR A 127 -6.77 -1.99 -5.79
C THR A 127 -6.13 -1.87 -4.41
N GLU A 128 -4.95 -2.46 -4.21
CA GLU A 128 -4.26 -2.57 -2.93
C GLU A 128 -2.77 -2.88 -3.14
N PHE A 129 -1.98 -2.80 -2.07
CA PHE A 129 -0.52 -2.97 -2.08
C PHE A 129 0.00 -3.90 -0.98
N ASN A 130 -0.79 -4.87 -0.52
CA ASN A 130 -0.40 -5.81 0.54
C ASN A 130 0.74 -6.71 0.07
N TRP A 131 0.87 -6.87 -1.24
CA TRP A 131 1.94 -7.58 -1.92
C TRP A 131 3.30 -6.87 -1.84
N ALA A 132 3.34 -5.56 -1.57
CA ALA A 132 4.58 -4.81 -1.54
C ALA A 132 5.43 -5.17 -0.31
N ASP A 133 6.71 -5.38 -0.53
CA ASP A 133 7.71 -5.63 0.52
C ASP A 133 8.40 -4.33 0.94
N TYR A 134 8.67 -3.45 -0.05
CA TYR A 134 9.30 -2.17 0.17
C TYR A 134 8.87 -1.13 -0.87
N TRP A 135 9.29 0.10 -0.61
CA TRP A 135 9.01 1.24 -1.46
C TRP A 135 10.16 2.25 -1.39
N GLY A 136 10.17 3.21 -2.30
CA GLY A 136 11.29 4.13 -2.43
C GLY A 136 10.93 5.45 -3.07
N LEU A 137 11.87 6.39 -2.97
CA LEU A 137 11.85 7.66 -3.69
C LEU A 137 12.78 7.56 -4.89
N VAL A 138 12.26 7.87 -6.08
CA VAL A 138 13.01 7.96 -7.34
C VAL A 138 13.02 9.41 -7.81
N LYS A 139 14.19 9.94 -8.17
CA LYS A 139 14.37 11.32 -8.68
C LYS A 139 14.88 11.39 -10.11
N ASP A 140 15.10 10.24 -10.75
CA ASP A 140 15.45 10.18 -12.16
C ASP A 140 14.40 10.89 -13.02
N SER A 141 14.84 11.54 -14.09
CA SER A 141 13.96 12.24 -15.03
C SER A 141 13.29 11.32 -16.07
N LYS A 142 13.68 10.03 -16.06
CA LYS A 142 13.26 9.02 -17.03
C LYS A 142 13.18 7.65 -16.38
N SER A 143 12.30 6.81 -16.89
CA SER A 143 12.21 5.39 -16.58
C SER A 143 11.65 4.66 -17.81
N TYR A 144 11.19 3.43 -17.64
CA TYR A 144 10.52 2.65 -18.66
C TYR A 144 9.17 2.12 -18.13
N GLU A 145 8.26 1.86 -19.06
CA GLU A 145 6.99 1.18 -18.81
C GLU A 145 6.96 -0.09 -19.66
N ILE A 146 6.67 -1.22 -19.03
CA ILE A 146 6.38 -2.47 -19.73
C ILE A 146 4.98 -2.36 -20.34
N VAL A 147 4.89 -2.69 -21.63
CA VAL A 147 3.64 -2.68 -22.37
C VAL A 147 3.14 -4.12 -22.49
N ILE A 148 1.94 -4.37 -21.98
CA ILE A 148 1.28 -5.67 -21.99
C ILE A 148 0.04 -5.59 -22.89
N GLU A 149 -0.09 -6.54 -23.81
CA GLU A 149 -1.26 -6.75 -24.66
C GLU A 149 -1.65 -8.22 -24.57
N ASP A 150 -2.93 -8.52 -24.33
CA ASP A 150 -3.46 -9.89 -24.18
C ASP A 150 -2.65 -10.79 -23.20
N ALA A 151 -2.20 -10.20 -22.08
CA ALA A 151 -1.36 -10.84 -21.06
C ALA A 151 0.04 -11.29 -21.56
N GLU A 152 0.51 -10.73 -22.67
CA GLU A 152 1.87 -10.90 -23.18
C GLU A 152 2.62 -9.57 -23.16
N ILE A 153 3.87 -9.59 -22.72
CA ILE A 153 4.77 -8.44 -22.82
C ILE A 153 5.13 -8.25 -24.29
N ILE A 154 4.66 -7.16 -24.88
CA ILE A 154 4.93 -6.80 -26.27
C ILE A 154 6.11 -5.83 -26.42
N GLY A 155 6.62 -5.29 -25.32
CA GLY A 155 7.83 -4.48 -25.28
C GLY A 155 7.87 -3.53 -24.10
N GLU A 156 8.76 -2.56 -24.21
CA GLU A 156 8.92 -1.47 -23.23
C GLU A 156 8.92 -0.12 -23.96
N ARG A 157 8.56 0.94 -23.23
CA ARG A 157 8.70 2.32 -23.71
C ARG A 157 9.35 3.19 -22.67
N GLU A 158 10.20 4.12 -23.10
CA GLU A 158 10.74 5.16 -22.22
C GLU A 158 9.61 6.12 -21.81
N VAL A 159 9.58 6.45 -20.52
CA VAL A 159 8.65 7.41 -19.92
C VAL A 159 9.43 8.50 -19.21
N LYS A 160 9.05 9.75 -19.46
CA LYS A 160 9.57 10.91 -18.75
C LYS A 160 8.89 11.04 -17.39
N LEU A 161 9.70 11.27 -16.36
CA LEU A 161 9.27 11.60 -15.00
C LEU A 161 9.53 13.08 -14.78
N ASP A 162 8.48 13.88 -14.72
CA ASP A 162 8.60 15.33 -14.54
C ASP A 162 8.92 15.70 -13.08
N TYR A 163 8.51 14.85 -12.15
CA TYR A 163 8.65 15.03 -10.70
C TYR A 163 9.14 13.73 -10.05
N PRO A 164 9.69 13.81 -8.82
CA PRO A 164 9.98 12.64 -8.01
C PRO A 164 8.82 11.65 -7.99
N SER A 165 9.15 10.37 -8.02
CA SER A 165 8.19 9.27 -8.12
C SER A 165 8.36 8.32 -6.95
N ILE A 166 7.28 7.60 -6.62
CA ILE A 166 7.29 6.58 -5.58
C ILE A 166 7.42 5.22 -6.28
N VAL A 167 8.50 4.50 -6.03
CA VAL A 167 8.62 3.12 -6.49
C VAL A 167 8.00 2.18 -5.45
N VAL A 168 7.25 1.19 -5.90
CA VAL A 168 6.63 0.16 -5.04
C VAL A 168 7.03 -1.21 -5.59
N ARG A 169 7.53 -2.09 -4.72
CA ARG A 169 8.13 -3.36 -5.13
C ARG A 169 7.78 -4.52 -4.21
N LYS A 170 7.79 -5.70 -4.83
CA LYS A 170 7.88 -7.01 -4.18
C LYS A 170 9.14 -7.70 -4.68
N GLU A 171 9.87 -8.32 -3.76
CA GLU A 171 11.08 -9.05 -4.08
C GLU A 171 10.79 -10.15 -5.10
N GLU A 172 11.68 -10.30 -6.08
CA GLU A 172 11.62 -11.30 -7.17
C GLU A 172 10.41 -11.22 -8.13
N VAL A 173 9.42 -10.37 -7.84
CA VAL A 173 8.23 -10.16 -8.68
C VAL A 173 8.29 -8.81 -9.39
N GLY A 174 8.87 -7.79 -8.75
CA GLY A 174 8.99 -6.44 -9.32
C GLY A 174 7.89 -5.50 -8.84
N GLY A 175 7.33 -4.68 -9.73
CA GLY A 175 6.29 -3.71 -9.37
C GLY A 175 6.20 -2.55 -10.35
N GLY A 176 6.12 -1.32 -9.83
CA GLY A 176 6.05 -0.12 -10.68
C GLY A 176 6.31 1.18 -9.94
N LEU A 177 6.10 2.30 -10.65
CA LEU A 177 6.15 3.63 -10.08
C LEU A 177 4.76 4.26 -9.99
N ILE A 178 4.58 5.09 -8.99
CA ILE A 178 3.54 6.11 -8.91
C ILE A 178 4.19 7.46 -9.21
N THR A 179 3.72 8.15 -10.24
CA THR A 179 4.24 9.46 -10.65
C THR A 179 3.11 10.44 -10.92
N PHE A 180 3.35 11.73 -10.72
CA PHE A 180 2.37 12.78 -11.02
C PHE A 180 2.53 13.26 -12.46
N LYS A 181 1.45 13.18 -13.24
CA LYS A 181 1.43 13.56 -14.65
C LYS A 181 0.05 14.06 -15.04
N ASP A 182 0.03 15.14 -15.83
CA ASP A 182 -1.22 15.74 -16.34
C ASP A 182 -2.26 16.03 -15.22
N GLY A 183 -1.78 16.49 -14.06
CA GLY A 183 -2.62 16.88 -12.93
C GLY A 183 -3.13 15.72 -12.06
N LYS A 184 -2.63 14.48 -12.24
CA LYS A 184 -3.02 13.33 -11.43
C LYS A 184 -1.87 12.34 -11.23
N TYR A 185 -1.99 11.50 -10.21
CA TYR A 185 -1.10 10.37 -10.04
C TYR A 185 -1.46 9.24 -11.02
N ILE A 186 -0.45 8.61 -11.61
CA ILE A 186 -0.58 7.46 -12.51
C ILE A 186 0.37 6.34 -12.10
N TRP A 187 0.04 5.12 -12.52
CA TRP A 187 0.92 3.96 -12.38
C TRP A 187 1.75 3.76 -13.65
N ILE A 188 3.04 3.50 -13.49
CA ILE A 188 3.96 3.04 -14.53
C ILE A 188 4.35 1.61 -14.17
N HIS A 189 3.91 0.65 -14.97
CA HIS A 189 4.14 -0.77 -14.74
C HIS A 189 5.55 -1.17 -15.22
N GLN A 190 6.31 -1.92 -14.42
CA GLN A 190 7.73 -2.21 -14.69
C GLN A 190 8.12 -3.68 -14.57
N ALA A 191 7.21 -4.55 -14.16
CA ALA A 191 7.39 -6.00 -14.10
C ALA A 191 6.02 -6.68 -14.16
N ASP A 192 5.97 -7.89 -14.71
CA ASP A 192 4.79 -8.74 -14.89
C ASP A 192 4.03 -9.04 -13.57
#